data_AF-A0A811SJV8-F1
#
_entry.id   AF-A0A811SJV8-F1
#
_cell.length_a   1.000
_cell.length_b   1.000
_cell.length_c   1.000
_cell.angle_alpha   90.00
_cell.angle_beta   90.00
_cell.angle_gamma   90.00
#
_symmetry.space_group_name_H-M   'P 1'
#
loop_
_entity.id
_entity.type
_entity.pdbx_description
1 polymer ?
#
loop_
_entity_poly.entity_id
_entity_poly.type
_entity_poly.pdbx_seq_one_letter_code
_entity_poly.pdbx_strand_id
1 'polypeptide(L)'
;MTNTKLSSNKTVRRVRVRGGNVKWRALRLDTGNYSWGSEVVTRKTRILDVVYNASNNELVRTQTLVKSAIVQVDACPIQVVVPHSLWS
;
A
#
# COMPACT_ATOMS: atom_id res chain seq x y z
N MET A 1 7.20 -15.38 7.64
CA MET A 1 6.76 -14.19 6.86
C MET A 1 5.59 -13.54 7.57
N THR A 2 5.24 -12.29 7.25
CA THR A 2 4.05 -11.65 7.82
C THR A 2 3.02 -11.44 6.72
N ASN A 3 1.82 -12.00 6.92
CA ASN A 3 0.73 -11.86 5.97
C ASN A 3 -0.06 -10.60 6.32
N THR A 4 0.48 -9.44 5.92
CA THR A 4 -0.17 -8.15 6.15
C THR A 4 -1.53 -8.14 5.46
N LYS A 5 -2.61 -7.86 6.19
CA LYS A 5 -3.97 -7.81 5.63
C LYS A 5 -4.41 -6.37 5.35
N LEU A 6 -5.18 -6.21 4.28
CA LEU A 6 -5.91 -4.96 4.05
C LEU A 6 -6.99 -4.80 5.13
N SER A 7 -6.87 -3.77 5.97
CA SER A 7 -7.84 -3.49 7.02
C SER A 7 -7.63 -2.10 7.60
N SER A 8 -8.73 -1.38 7.86
CA SER A 8 -8.73 -0.06 8.51
C SER A 8 -8.18 -0.08 9.93
N ASN A 9 -8.19 -1.23 10.61
CA ASN A 9 -7.60 -1.38 11.93
C ASN A 9 -6.07 -1.54 11.82
N LYS A 10 -5.39 -0.42 11.58
CA LYS A 10 -3.93 -0.35 11.42
C LYS A 10 -3.23 -0.99 12.61
N THR A 11 -2.51 -2.07 12.37
CA THR A 11 -1.76 -2.80 13.39
C THR A 11 -0.32 -3.01 12.92
N VAL A 12 0.65 -2.43 13.63
CA VAL A 12 2.08 -2.59 13.36
C VAL A 12 2.79 -2.96 14.66
N ARG A 13 3.57 -4.05 14.64
CA ARG A 13 4.35 -4.52 15.79
C ARG A 13 5.82 -4.19 15.63
N ARG A 14 6.43 -3.72 16.70
CA ARG A 14 7.87 -3.54 16.81
C ARG A 14 8.54 -4.88 17.11
N VAL A 15 9.58 -5.23 16.38
CA VAL A 15 10.36 -6.47 16.59
C VAL A 15 11.83 -6.09 16.79
N ARG A 16 12.41 -6.46 17.94
CA ARG A 16 13.85 -6.32 18.17
C ARG A 16 14.61 -7.36 17.36
N VAL A 17 15.73 -6.96 16.78
CA VAL A 17 16.62 -7.85 16.01
C VAL A 17 18.05 -7.77 16.53
N ARG A 18 18.92 -8.66 16.04
CA ARG A 18 20.35 -8.69 16.40
C ARG A 18 21.01 -7.32 16.16
N GLY A 19 21.91 -6.93 17.07
CA GLY A 19 22.64 -5.67 16.98
C GLY A 19 21.85 -4.44 17.44
N GLY A 20 20.83 -4.62 18.28
CA GLY A 20 20.07 -3.51 18.87
C GLY A 20 19.07 -2.82 17.93
N ASN A 21 19.04 -3.20 16.65
CA ASN A 21 18.14 -2.64 15.66
C ASN A 21 16.68 -3.10 15.86
N VAL A 22 15.77 -2.39 15.19
CA VAL A 22 14.33 -2.65 15.24
C VAL A 22 13.77 -2.78 13.83
N LYS A 23 12.90 -3.78 13.62
CA LYS A 23 12.09 -3.92 12.41
C LYS A 23 10.61 -3.73 12.73
N TRP A 24 9.88 -3.14 11.80
CA TRP A 24 8.44 -2.93 11.91
C TRP A 24 7.71 -4.01 11.13
N ARG A 25 6.85 -4.75 11.82
CA ARG A 25 6.03 -5.81 11.26
C ARG A 25 4.60 -5.31 11.10
N ALA A 26 4.21 -4.96 9.88
CA ALA A 26 2.84 -4.63 9.56
C ALA A 26 1.97 -5.90 9.60
N LEU A 27 0.86 -5.85 10.33
CA LEU A 27 -0.14 -6.93 10.37
C LEU A 27 -1.41 -6.53 9.62
N ARG A 28 -1.77 -5.26 9.74
CA ARG A 28 -2.94 -4.67 9.08
C ARG A 28 -2.62 -3.26 8.64
N LEU A 29 -2.92 -2.92 7.40
CA LEU A 29 -2.74 -1.59 6.82
C LEU A 29 -3.90 -1.31 5.86
N ASP A 30 -4.27 -0.05 5.71
CA ASP A 30 -5.26 0.44 4.74
C ASP A 30 -4.76 1.64 3.93
N THR A 31 -3.62 2.21 4.29
CA THR A 31 -3.08 3.43 3.70
C THR A 31 -1.61 3.24 3.35
N GLY A 32 -1.18 3.87 2.26
CA GLY A 32 0.20 3.87 1.79
C GLY A 32 0.60 5.24 1.24
N ASN A 33 1.89 5.41 0.99
CA ASN A 33 2.41 6.61 0.32
C ASN A 33 2.77 6.23 -1.11
N TYR A 34 2.08 6.82 -2.09
CA TYR A 34 2.19 6.48 -3.50
C TYR A 34 2.67 7.68 -4.30
N SER A 35 3.55 7.43 -5.27
CA SER A 35 4.15 8.43 -6.13
C SER A 35 3.66 8.28 -7.57
N TRP A 36 3.18 9.37 -8.15
CA TRP A 36 2.95 9.50 -9.57
C TRP A 36 4.20 10.11 -10.22
N GLY A 37 4.95 9.28 -10.93
CA GLY A 37 6.28 9.64 -11.46
C GLY A 37 6.26 10.73 -12.53
N SER A 38 5.27 10.77 -13.42
CA SER A 38 5.22 11.77 -14.51
C SER A 38 4.93 13.18 -13.99
N GLU A 39 4.06 13.28 -12.99
CA GLU A 39 3.66 14.57 -12.40
C GLU A 39 4.53 14.96 -11.19
N VAL A 40 5.48 14.10 -10.79
CA VAL A 40 6.34 14.30 -9.60
C VAL A 40 5.51 14.55 -8.33
N VAL A 41 4.34 13.92 -8.22
CA VAL A 41 3.43 14.06 -7.08
C VAL A 41 3.51 12.82 -6.19
N THR A 42 3.69 13.01 -4.89
CA THR A 42 3.62 11.92 -3.91
C THR A 42 2.57 12.22 -2.86
N ARG A 43 1.63 11.29 -2.66
CA ARG A 43 0.52 11.47 -1.73
C ARG A 43 0.25 10.21 -0.92
N LYS A 44 -0.19 10.43 0.32
CA LYS A 44 -0.75 9.39 1.15
C LYS A 44 -2.18 9.13 0.70
N THR A 45 -2.48 7.90 0.31
CA THR A 45 -3.77 7.48 -0.21
C THR A 45 -4.21 6.18 0.45
N ARG A 46 -5.51 5.92 0.39
CA ARG A 46 -6.11 4.69 0.90
C ARG A 46 -6.06 3.59 -0.18
N ILE A 47 -5.75 2.39 0.25
CA ILE A 47 -5.78 1.17 -0.56
C ILE A 47 -7.21 0.63 -0.51
N LEU A 48 -7.79 0.38 -1.68
CA LEU A 48 -9.16 -0.12 -1.84
C LEU A 48 -9.17 -1.64 -1.94
N ASP A 49 -8.32 -2.19 -2.80
CA ASP A 49 -8.32 -3.61 -3.13
C ASP A 49 -6.95 -4.10 -3.61
N VAL A 50 -6.64 -5.38 -3.42
CA VAL A 50 -5.52 -6.07 -4.07
C VAL A 50 -6.05 -6.77 -5.32
N VAL A 51 -5.58 -6.35 -6.50
CA VAL A 51 -6.14 -6.81 -7.79
C VAL A 51 -5.33 -7.96 -8.37
N TYR A 52 -4.01 -7.92 -8.24
CA TYR A 52 -3.14 -8.91 -8.84
C TYR A 52 -1.86 -9.14 -8.03
N ASN A 53 -1.38 -10.38 -8.08
CA ASN A 53 -0.09 -10.76 -7.53
C ASN A 53 0.56 -11.83 -8.41
N ALA A 54 1.81 -11.60 -8.81
CA ALA A 54 2.48 -12.46 -9.79
C ALA A 54 2.81 -13.87 -9.26
N SER A 55 2.97 -14.04 -7.95
CA SER A 55 3.45 -15.31 -7.39
C SER A 55 2.35 -16.28 -6.97
N ASN A 56 1.18 -15.78 -6.56
CA ASN A 56 0.09 -16.59 -6.03
C ASN A 56 -1.23 -15.81 -5.96
N ASN A 57 -2.30 -16.38 -6.50
CA ASN A 57 -3.65 -15.80 -6.54
C ASN A 57 -4.39 -15.88 -5.19
N GLU A 58 -4.02 -16.79 -4.27
CA GLU A 58 -4.63 -16.83 -2.93
C GLU A 58 -4.32 -15.55 -2.12
N LEU A 59 -3.24 -14.85 -2.46
CA LEU A 59 -2.89 -13.58 -1.82
C LEU A 59 -3.83 -12.45 -2.25
N VAL A 60 -4.33 -12.48 -3.49
CA VAL A 60 -5.38 -11.59 -3.99
C VAL A 60 -6.69 -11.90 -3.26
N ARG A 61 -7.11 -13.18 -3.29
CA ARG A 61 -8.37 -13.64 -2.67
C ARG A 61 -8.51 -13.28 -1.20
N THR A 62 -7.39 -13.25 -0.48
CA THR A 62 -7.36 -12.98 0.96
C THR A 62 -6.90 -11.58 1.32
N GLN A 63 -6.80 -10.65 0.35
CA GLN A 63 -6.42 -9.26 0.58
C GLN A 63 -5.07 -9.12 1.31
N THR A 64 -4.07 -9.87 0.87
CA THR A 64 -2.74 -9.87 1.49
C THR A 64 -1.80 -8.92 0.77
N LEU A 65 -1.23 -7.97 1.51
CA LEU A 65 -0.28 -7.00 1.00
C LEU A 65 1.14 -7.58 1.03
N VAL A 66 1.73 -7.74 -0.15
CA VAL A 66 3.11 -8.18 -0.36
C VAL A 66 3.82 -7.24 -1.33
N LYS A 67 5.15 -7.30 -1.36
CA LYS A 67 5.94 -6.52 -2.34
C LYS A 67 5.53 -6.92 -3.76
N SER A 68 5.40 -5.93 -4.64
CA SER A 68 5.05 -6.09 -6.05
C SER A 68 3.61 -6.57 -6.32
N ALA A 69 2.73 -6.57 -5.33
CA ALA A 69 1.30 -6.71 -5.58
C ALA A 69 0.76 -5.45 -6.28
N ILE A 70 -0.14 -5.63 -7.25
CA ILE A 70 -0.87 -4.54 -7.90
C ILE A 70 -2.13 -4.29 -7.08
N VAL A 71 -2.30 -3.04 -6.64
CA VAL A 71 -3.39 -2.61 -5.76
C VAL A 71 -4.17 -1.46 -6.39
N GLN A 72 -5.46 -1.42 -6.13
CA GLN A 72 -6.31 -0.28 -6.44
C GLN A 72 -6.25 0.73 -5.28
N VAL A 73 -6.12 2.00 -5.61
CA VAL A 73 -5.88 3.09 -4.67
C VAL A 73 -6.89 4.20 -4.94
N ASP A 74 -7.33 4.89 -3.89
CA ASP A 74 -8.17 6.07 -4.02
C ASP A 74 -7.45 7.20 -4.79
N ALA A 75 -8.08 7.70 -5.84
CA ALA A 75 -7.55 8.72 -6.72
C ALA A 75 -7.73 10.15 -6.19
N CYS A 76 -8.69 10.38 -5.28
CA CYS A 76 -9.06 11.72 -4.82
C CYS A 76 -7.85 12.55 -4.33
N PRO A 77 -6.92 12.01 -3.51
CA PRO A 77 -5.78 12.79 -3.02
C PRO A 77 -4.75 13.15 -4.09
N ILE A 78 -4.72 12.43 -5.22
CA ILE A 78 -3.80 12.68 -6.34
C ILE A 78 -4.46 13.63 -7.35
N GLN A 79 -5.75 13.45 -7.63
CA GLN A 79 -6.52 14.27 -8.57
C GLN A 79 -6.60 15.74 -8.15
N VAL A 80 -6.74 16.05 -6.85
CA VAL A 80 -6.81 17.44 -6.35
C VAL A 80 -5.56 18.26 -6.69
N VAL A 81 -4.42 17.61 -6.92
CA VAL A 81 -3.13 18.27 -7.13
C VAL A 81 -2.88 18.59 -8.61
N VAL A 82 -3.54 17.88 -9.53
CA VAL A 82 -3.28 17.99 -10.97
C VAL A 82 -4.50 18.63 -11.64
N PRO A 83 -4.37 19.78 -12.34
CA PRO A 83 -5.50 20.45 -12.97
C PRO A 83 -6.20 19.52 -13.97
N HIS A 84 -7.54 19.59 -13.98
CA HIS A 84 -8.43 18.74 -14.78
C HIS A 84 -8.19 18.82 -16.31
N SER A 85 -7.38 19.79 -16.76
CA SER A 85 -6.97 20.00 -18.16
C SER A 85 -5.84 19.09 -18.64
N LEU A 86 -5.20 18.32 -17.76
CA LEU A 86 -4.12 17.37 -18.12
C LEU A 86 -4.61 15.94 -18.35
N TRP A 87 -5.91 15.69 -18.14
CA TRP A 87 -6.57 14.41 -18.41
C TRP A 87 -7.38 14.56 -19.71
N SER A 88 -6.69 14.55 -20.85
CA SER A 88 -7.27 14.54 -22.21
C SER A 88 -6.99 13.22 -22.90
#